data_AF-A0A7L3L1Y5-F1
#
_entry.id   AF-A0A7L3L1Y5-F1
#
_cell.length_a   1.000
_cell.length_b   1.000
_cell.length_c   1.000
_cell.angle_alpha   90.00
_cell.angle_beta   90.00
_cell.angle_gamma   90.00
#
_symmetry.space_group_name_H-M   'P 1'
#
loop_
_entity.id
_entity.type
_entity.pdbx_description
1 polymer ?
#
loop_
_entity_poly.entity_id
_entity_poly.type
_entity_poly.pdbx_seq_one_letter_code
_entity_poly.pdbx_strand_id
1 'polypeptide(L)'
;SGLGYITGSSVKQVAGDWHWALRVSPLLGMITGTLILIFVPAAKRGNVEQLGGQLKARTSWLRDMKAIIRNRSYVFSSLATSAVSFATGALGMWIPLYLHRAQVVQKTAETCSSQPCGTKDSLIFGAITCFTGFLGVITGAGATKWCRLKTQRADPLVCAVGMLGSAIFICLIFVAAKSSIIGAYICIFVGETLLFSNWAITADILM
;
A
#
# COMPACT_ATOMS: atom_id res chain seq x y z
N SER A 1 1.68 -4.85 1.40
CA SER A 1 2.96 -5.36 0.86
C SER A 1 2.76 -6.61 0.03
N GLY A 2 2.89 -6.52 -1.30
CA GLY A 2 2.75 -7.66 -2.23
C GLY A 2 3.85 -8.72 -2.07
N LEU A 3 5.10 -8.29 -1.84
CA LEU A 3 6.24 -9.17 -1.57
C LEU A 3 6.02 -10.14 -0.38
N GLY A 4 5.31 -9.71 0.67
CA GLY A 4 4.98 -10.57 1.80
C GLY A 4 4.04 -11.72 1.43
N TYR A 5 3.10 -11.48 0.51
CA TYR A 5 2.24 -12.54 -0.03
C TYR A 5 3.05 -13.54 -0.86
N ILE A 6 4.00 -13.07 -1.66
CA ILE A 6 4.86 -13.92 -2.52
C ILE A 6 5.80 -14.77 -1.66
N THR A 7 6.52 -14.15 -0.71
CA THR A 7 7.46 -14.85 0.16
C THR A 7 6.72 -15.81 1.10
N GLY A 8 5.61 -15.40 1.69
CA GLY A 8 4.83 -16.24 2.61
C GLY A 8 4.21 -17.47 1.91
N SER A 9 3.66 -17.30 0.71
CA SER A 9 3.08 -18.41 -0.06
C SER A 9 4.12 -19.36 -0.64
N SER A 10 5.26 -18.84 -1.14
CA SER A 10 6.36 -19.66 -1.64
C SER A 10 7.00 -20.49 -0.52
N VAL A 11 7.25 -19.89 0.64
CA VAL A 11 7.84 -20.59 1.79
C VAL A 11 6.88 -21.64 2.35
N LYS A 12 5.58 -21.33 2.42
CA LYS A 12 4.55 -22.32 2.81
C LYS A 12 4.48 -23.50 1.83
N GLN A 13 4.60 -23.26 0.54
CA GLN A 13 4.53 -24.30 -0.48
C GLN A 13 5.77 -25.21 -0.48
N VAL A 14 6.95 -24.65 -0.20
CA VAL A 14 8.21 -25.42 -0.14
C VAL A 14 8.36 -26.17 1.19
N ALA A 15 7.97 -25.55 2.31
CA ALA A 15 8.16 -26.13 3.64
C ALA A 15 6.98 -26.99 4.13
N GLY A 16 5.85 -26.99 3.43
CA GLY A 16 4.64 -27.73 3.80
C GLY A 16 3.93 -27.22 5.06
N ASP A 17 4.54 -26.30 5.81
CA ASP A 17 4.05 -25.77 7.08
C ASP A 17 4.13 -24.23 7.10
N TRP A 18 3.12 -23.60 7.68
CA TRP A 18 2.96 -22.15 7.73
C TRP A 18 3.92 -21.49 8.73
N HIS A 19 4.39 -22.22 9.74
CA HIS A 19 5.37 -21.71 10.72
C HIS A 19 6.68 -21.27 10.06
N TRP A 20 7.10 -21.93 8.97
CA TRP A 20 8.32 -21.58 8.26
C TRP A 20 8.23 -20.22 7.57
N ALA A 21 7.03 -19.80 7.14
CA ALA A 21 6.82 -18.45 6.59
C ALA A 21 7.10 -17.37 7.65
N LEU A 22 6.78 -17.61 8.92
CA LEU A 22 7.04 -16.67 10.03
C LEU A 22 8.52 -16.61 10.43
N ARG A 23 9.28 -17.69 10.23
CA ARG A 23 10.72 -17.75 10.58
C ARG A 23 11.61 -16.99 9.60
N VAL A 24 11.15 -16.75 8.38
CA VAL A 24 11.91 -16.02 7.35
C VAL A 24 11.97 -14.52 7.63
N SER A 25 10.91 -13.94 8.20
CA SER A 25 10.84 -12.51 8.53
C SER A 25 11.92 -12.01 9.51
N PRO A 26 12.19 -12.66 10.67
CA PRO A 26 13.23 -12.21 11.58
C PRO A 26 14.64 -12.36 11.01
N LEU A 27 14.90 -13.37 10.17
CA LEU A 27 16.19 -13.52 9.49
C LEU A 27 16.48 -12.34 8.55
N LEU A 28 15.50 -12.00 7.70
CA LEU A 28 15.57 -10.80 6.84
C LEU A 28 15.73 -9.53 7.68
N GLY A 29 14.99 -9.40 8.78
CA GLY A 29 15.10 -8.26 9.70
C GLY A 29 16.50 -8.09 10.31
N MET A 30 17.15 -9.18 10.71
CA MET A 30 18.53 -9.14 11.23
C MET A 30 19.54 -8.73 10.16
N ILE A 31 19.39 -9.24 8.93
CA ILE A 31 20.25 -8.86 7.81
C ILE A 31 20.10 -7.37 7.51
N THR A 32 18.86 -6.88 7.41
CA THR A 32 18.59 -5.45 7.17
C THR A 32 19.09 -4.59 8.32
N GLY A 33 18.90 -5.00 9.58
CA GLY A 33 19.41 -4.27 10.75
C GLY A 33 20.93 -4.17 10.76
N THR A 34 21.62 -5.26 10.43
CA THR A 34 23.09 -5.28 10.33
C THR A 34 23.59 -4.38 9.21
N LEU A 35 22.94 -4.43 8.03
CA LEU A 35 23.23 -3.54 6.91
C LEU A 35 23.05 -2.07 7.29
N ILE A 36 21.97 -1.72 8.01
CA ILE A 36 21.74 -0.35 8.48
C ILE A 36 22.86 0.10 9.42
N LEU A 37 23.27 -0.74 10.37
CA LEU A 37 24.36 -0.40 11.31
C LEU A 37 25.71 -0.19 10.62
N ILE A 38 25.99 -0.93 9.54
CA ILE A 38 27.25 -0.83 8.80
C ILE A 38 27.24 0.35 7.82
N PHE A 39 26.14 0.52 7.07
CA PHE A 39 26.09 1.44 5.92
C PHE A 39 25.45 2.79 6.23
N VAL A 40 24.62 2.91 7.27
CA VAL A 40 24.00 4.19 7.64
C VAL A 40 24.86 4.83 8.74
N PRO A 41 25.74 5.80 8.39
CA PRO A 41 26.49 6.52 9.40
C PRO A 41 25.53 7.20 10.36
N ALA A 42 25.79 7.06 11.66
CA ALA A 42 25.03 7.76 12.68
C ALA A 42 25.14 9.26 12.42
N ALA A 43 24.03 9.87 11.96
CA ALA A 43 23.99 11.31 11.75
C ALA A 43 24.33 12.01 13.07
N LYS A 44 25.33 12.91 13.04
CA LYS A 44 25.64 13.72 14.23
C LYS A 44 24.39 14.47 14.63
N ARG A 45 23.92 14.17 15.85
CA ARG A 45 22.74 14.81 16.44
C ARG A 45 23.01 16.32 16.52
N GLY A 46 22.19 17.12 15.84
CA GLY A 46 22.28 18.58 15.83
C GLY A 46 22.94 19.24 14.61
N ASN A 47 23.29 18.50 13.54
CA ASN A 47 23.88 19.11 12.34
C ASN A 47 22.97 20.17 11.65
N VAL A 48 21.65 20.10 11.90
CA VAL A 48 20.65 21.08 11.43
C VAL A 48 20.45 22.23 12.40
N GLU A 49 20.81 22.06 13.68
CA GLU A 49 20.70 23.09 14.73
C GLU A 49 21.83 24.12 14.64
N GLN A 50 22.95 23.74 14.01
CA GLN A 50 24.14 24.58 13.86
C GLN A 50 24.01 25.61 12.72
N LEU A 51 23.06 25.43 11.79
CA LEU A 51 22.85 26.30 10.64
C LEU A 51 21.81 27.41 10.94
N GLY A 52 22.03 28.20 11.98
CA GLY A 52 21.55 29.60 12.09
C GLY A 52 20.05 29.88 12.16
N GLY A 53 19.16 28.89 12.21
CA GLY A 53 17.73 29.11 12.47
C GLY A 53 17.51 29.35 13.96
N GLN A 54 17.10 30.56 14.36
CA GLN A 54 16.72 30.88 15.74
C GLN A 54 15.95 29.72 16.36
N LEU A 55 16.49 29.14 17.44
CA LEU A 55 15.80 28.13 18.23
C LEU A 55 14.43 28.69 18.61
N LYS A 56 13.39 28.29 17.89
CA LYS A 56 12.01 28.55 18.27
C LYS A 56 11.86 27.98 19.67
N ALA A 57 11.58 28.85 20.64
CA ALA A 57 11.59 28.54 22.06
C ALA A 57 10.95 27.18 22.33
N ARG A 58 11.62 26.34 23.16
CA ARG A 58 11.21 24.98 23.50
C ARG A 58 9.71 24.95 23.85
N THR A 59 8.90 24.52 22.90
CA THR A 59 7.45 24.43 23.06
C THR A 59 7.10 23.20 23.88
N SER A 60 6.04 23.27 24.68
CA SER A 60 5.57 22.08 25.39
C SER A 60 4.88 21.14 24.40
N TRP A 61 5.11 19.83 24.54
CA TRP A 61 4.54 18.81 23.67
C TRP A 61 3.00 18.93 23.53
N LEU A 62 2.32 19.26 24.62
CA LEU A 62 0.87 19.50 24.63
C LEU A 62 0.45 20.70 23.78
N ARG A 63 1.26 21.76 23.77
CA ARG A 63 1.01 22.95 22.94
C ARG A 63 1.18 22.63 21.46
N ASP A 64 2.17 21.80 21.12
CA ASP A 64 2.41 21.37 19.73
C ASP A 64 1.33 20.42 19.23
N MET A 65 0.90 19.44 20.04
CA MET A 65 -0.24 18.58 19.68
C MET A 65 -1.52 19.38 19.48
N LYS A 66 -1.81 20.34 20.37
CA LYS A 66 -2.99 21.21 20.22
C LYS A 66 -2.89 22.07 18.95
N ALA A 67 -1.70 22.53 18.58
CA ALA A 67 -1.48 23.28 17.35
C ALA A 67 -1.72 22.44 16.09
N ILE A 68 -1.24 21.19 16.09
CA ILE A 68 -1.40 20.25 14.98
C ILE A 68 -2.89 19.89 14.79
N ILE A 69 -3.60 19.54 15.87
CA ILE A 69 -5.02 19.19 15.82
C ILE A 69 -5.89 20.37 15.35
N ARG A 70 -5.49 21.61 15.65
CA ARG A 70 -6.22 22.80 15.19
C ARG A 70 -6.10 23.01 13.68
N ASN A 71 -5.09 22.43 13.03
CA ASN A 71 -4.94 22.50 11.59
C ASN A 71 -5.88 21.50 10.91
N ARG A 72 -6.98 22.00 10.34
CA ARG A 72 -7.98 21.17 9.65
C ARG A 72 -7.39 20.36 8.50
N SER A 73 -6.47 20.93 7.73
CA SER A 73 -5.84 20.23 6.62
C SER A 73 -5.05 19.02 7.10
N TYR A 74 -4.33 19.15 8.21
CA TYR A 74 -3.63 18.03 8.82
C TYR A 74 -4.60 16.92 9.25
N VAL A 75 -5.67 17.28 9.98
CA VAL A 75 -6.66 16.31 10.46
C VAL A 75 -7.33 15.56 9.31
N PHE A 76 -7.74 16.28 8.26
CA PHE A 76 -8.37 15.65 7.08
C PHE A 76 -7.39 14.76 6.31
N SER A 77 -6.15 15.20 6.10
CA SER A 77 -5.13 14.37 5.44
C SER A 77 -4.84 13.11 6.26
N SER A 78 -4.66 13.21 7.59
CA SER A 78 -4.45 12.05 8.45
C SER A 78 -5.63 11.08 8.45
N LEU A 79 -6.87 11.58 8.48
CA LEU A 79 -8.07 10.77 8.37
C LEU A 79 -8.12 10.05 7.02
N ALA A 80 -7.84 10.77 5.93
CA ALA A 80 -7.82 10.22 4.58
C ALA A 80 -6.77 9.11 4.43
N THR A 81 -5.53 9.36 4.85
CA THR A 81 -4.45 8.34 4.79
C THR A 81 -4.79 7.12 5.65
N SER A 82 -5.46 7.31 6.79
CA SER A 82 -5.92 6.21 7.64
C SER A 82 -7.00 5.38 6.94
N ALA A 83 -7.99 6.02 6.30
CA ALA A 83 -9.04 5.35 5.55
C ALA A 83 -8.47 4.57 4.34
N VAL A 84 -7.49 5.12 3.64
CA VAL A 84 -6.78 4.47 2.53
C VAL A 84 -6.00 3.26 3.02
N SER A 85 -5.30 3.39 4.14
CA SER A 85 -4.56 2.28 4.75
C SER A 85 -5.50 1.16 5.17
N PHE A 86 -6.64 1.51 5.76
CA PHE A 86 -7.69 0.55 6.12
C PHE A 86 -8.26 -0.17 4.89
N ALA A 87 -8.62 0.58 3.85
CA ALA A 87 -9.13 0.02 2.59
C ALA A 87 -8.09 -0.93 1.96
N THR A 88 -6.83 -0.53 1.89
CA THR A 88 -5.73 -1.37 1.37
C THR A 88 -5.61 -2.67 2.16
N GLY A 89 -5.66 -2.60 3.49
CA GLY A 89 -5.58 -3.77 4.37
C GLY A 89 -6.77 -4.71 4.17
N ALA A 90 -7.99 -4.17 4.11
CA ALA A 90 -9.19 -4.94 3.85
C ALA A 90 -9.13 -5.62 2.47
N LEU A 91 -8.77 -4.89 1.42
CA LEU A 91 -8.66 -5.44 0.07
C LEU A 91 -7.61 -6.56 0.01
N GLY A 92 -6.44 -6.35 0.61
CA GLY A 92 -5.39 -7.37 0.66
C GLY A 92 -5.82 -8.65 1.36
N MET A 93 -6.61 -8.56 2.43
CA MET A 93 -7.08 -9.74 3.18
C MET A 93 -8.25 -10.45 2.49
N TRP A 94 -9.21 -9.70 1.94
CA TRP A 94 -10.50 -10.24 1.48
C TRP A 94 -10.54 -10.55 -0.01
N ILE A 95 -9.81 -9.82 -0.87
CA ILE A 95 -9.85 -10.05 -2.33
C ILE A 95 -9.37 -11.46 -2.72
N PRO A 96 -8.24 -11.99 -2.21
CA PRO A 96 -7.79 -13.33 -2.60
C PRO A 96 -8.81 -14.42 -2.23
N LEU A 97 -9.44 -14.30 -1.05
CA LEU A 97 -10.49 -15.21 -0.61
C LEU A 97 -11.74 -15.08 -1.46
N TYR A 98 -12.12 -13.86 -1.83
CA TYR A 98 -13.26 -13.60 -2.71
C TYR A 98 -13.04 -14.18 -4.11
N LEU A 99 -11.88 -13.95 -4.72
CA LEU A 99 -11.54 -14.50 -6.04
C LEU A 99 -11.56 -16.03 -6.05
N HIS A 100 -10.98 -16.65 -5.03
CA HIS A 100 -10.99 -18.09 -4.88
C HIS A 100 -12.43 -18.65 -4.82
N ARG A 101 -13.31 -18.01 -4.05
CA ARG A 101 -14.73 -18.39 -3.98
C ARG A 101 -15.46 -18.14 -5.31
N ALA A 102 -15.15 -17.06 -6.01
CA ALA A 102 -15.75 -16.76 -7.31
C ALA A 102 -15.37 -17.81 -8.38
N GLN A 103 -14.10 -18.25 -8.39
CA GLN A 103 -13.62 -19.33 -9.26
C GLN A 103 -14.34 -20.67 -9.04
N VAL A 104 -14.63 -21.02 -7.79
CA VAL A 104 -15.40 -22.23 -7.44
C VAL A 104 -16.85 -22.12 -7.95
N VAL A 105 -17.48 -20.96 -7.80
CA VAL A 105 -18.86 -20.74 -8.26
C VAL A 105 -18.97 -20.72 -9.79
N GLN A 106 -17.95 -20.23 -10.49
CA GLN A 106 -17.91 -20.19 -11.96
C GLN A 106 -17.55 -21.53 -12.62
N LYS A 107 -17.29 -22.59 -11.83
CA LYS A 107 -16.88 -23.93 -12.31
C LYS A 107 -15.61 -23.92 -13.17
N THR A 108 -14.83 -22.84 -13.15
CA THR A 108 -13.55 -22.71 -13.86
C THR A 108 -12.41 -23.40 -13.10
N ALA A 109 -12.66 -23.81 -11.85
CA ALA A 109 -11.77 -24.62 -11.03
C ALA A 109 -12.56 -25.80 -10.41
N GLU A 110 -11.99 -27.01 -10.46
CA GLU A 110 -12.56 -28.18 -9.80
C GLU A 110 -12.55 -28.03 -8.28
N THR A 111 -13.59 -28.55 -7.61
CA THR A 111 -13.66 -28.69 -6.16
C THR A 111 -12.47 -29.52 -5.67
N CYS A 112 -11.56 -28.91 -4.92
CA CYS A 112 -10.37 -29.59 -4.39
C CYS A 112 -10.73 -30.89 -3.66
N SER A 113 -10.22 -32.00 -4.16
CA SER A 113 -10.29 -33.33 -3.54
C SER A 113 -9.18 -33.57 -2.50
N SER A 114 -8.20 -32.67 -2.35
CA SER A 114 -7.09 -32.85 -1.40
C SER A 114 -6.53 -31.51 -0.91
N GLN A 115 -6.42 -31.31 0.42
CA GLN A 115 -5.70 -30.18 0.99
C GLN A 115 -4.18 -30.33 0.73
N PRO A 116 -3.46 -29.24 0.42
CA PRO A 116 -3.90 -27.85 0.38
C PRO A 116 -4.27 -27.37 -1.04
N CYS A 117 -5.47 -26.78 -1.21
CA CYS A 117 -5.85 -26.07 -2.44
C CYS A 117 -4.79 -25.02 -2.80
N GLY A 118 -4.41 -24.98 -4.08
CA GLY A 118 -3.24 -24.25 -4.56
C GLY A 118 -3.19 -22.77 -4.20
N THR A 119 -2.02 -22.34 -3.73
CA THR A 119 -1.63 -20.95 -3.40
C THR A 119 -1.53 -19.99 -4.59
N LYS A 120 -1.97 -20.41 -5.79
CA LYS A 120 -1.75 -19.72 -7.06
C LYS A 120 -2.45 -18.36 -7.14
N ASP A 121 -3.69 -18.26 -6.66
CA ASP A 121 -4.45 -17.00 -6.73
C ASP A 121 -3.88 -15.94 -5.78
N SER A 122 -3.38 -16.35 -4.61
CA SER A 122 -2.68 -15.46 -3.67
C SER A 122 -1.31 -15.01 -4.18
N LEU A 123 -0.60 -15.87 -4.92
CA LEU A 123 0.66 -15.53 -5.60
C LEU A 123 0.45 -14.52 -6.73
N ILE A 124 -0.56 -14.76 -7.59
CA ILE A 124 -0.90 -13.87 -8.71
C ILE A 124 -1.36 -12.51 -8.19
N PHE A 125 -2.24 -12.50 -7.19
CA PHE A 125 -2.67 -11.26 -6.55
C PHE A 125 -1.47 -10.54 -5.91
N GLY A 126 -0.63 -11.23 -5.14
CA GLY A 126 0.57 -10.63 -4.53
C GLY A 126 1.55 -10.05 -5.54
N ALA A 127 1.72 -10.69 -6.70
CA ALA A 127 2.55 -10.20 -7.80
C ALA A 127 1.95 -8.95 -8.45
N ILE A 128 0.64 -8.96 -8.72
CA ILE A 128 -0.10 -7.80 -9.22
C ILE A 128 0.05 -6.63 -8.24
N THR A 129 -0.23 -6.84 -6.95
CA THR A 129 -0.12 -5.81 -5.91
C THR A 129 1.29 -5.23 -5.78
N CYS A 130 2.32 -6.05 -6.02
CA CYS A 130 3.70 -5.56 -6.01
C CYS A 130 3.98 -4.62 -7.20
N PHE A 131 3.51 -5.00 -8.39
CA PHE A 131 3.71 -4.21 -9.60
C PHE A 131 2.84 -2.94 -9.63
N THR A 132 1.58 -3.04 -9.21
CA THR A 132 0.65 -1.90 -9.06
C THR A 132 1.12 -0.94 -7.97
N GLY A 133 1.77 -1.44 -6.92
CA GLY A 133 2.41 -0.60 -5.90
C GLY A 133 3.54 0.26 -6.47
N PHE A 134 4.45 -0.35 -7.24
CA PHE A 134 5.55 0.37 -7.88
C PHE A 134 5.04 1.37 -8.94
N LEU A 135 4.16 0.91 -9.83
CA LEU A 135 3.55 1.78 -10.84
C LEU A 135 2.75 2.90 -10.20
N GLY A 136 1.94 2.61 -9.18
CA GLY A 136 1.11 3.59 -8.48
C GLY A 136 1.94 4.76 -7.97
N VAL A 137 3.08 4.49 -7.33
CA VAL A 137 3.99 5.55 -6.83
C VAL A 137 4.55 6.39 -7.98
N ILE A 138 5.01 5.77 -9.07
CA ILE A 138 5.55 6.49 -10.24
C ILE A 138 4.47 7.33 -10.90
N THR A 139 3.30 6.75 -11.17
CA THR A 139 2.18 7.43 -11.81
C THR A 139 1.64 8.54 -10.91
N GLY A 140 1.60 8.34 -9.59
CA GLY A 140 1.23 9.36 -8.62
C GLY A 140 2.17 10.56 -8.65
N ALA A 141 3.48 10.33 -8.51
CA ALA A 141 4.47 11.40 -8.56
C ALA A 141 4.48 12.13 -9.92
N GLY A 142 4.37 11.38 -11.02
CA GLY A 142 4.30 11.92 -12.38
C GLY A 142 3.05 12.77 -12.63
N ALA A 143 1.88 12.26 -12.23
CA ALA A 143 0.60 12.96 -12.36
C ALA A 143 0.58 14.25 -11.52
N THR A 144 1.07 14.21 -10.28
CA THR A 144 1.21 15.39 -9.43
C THR A 144 2.12 16.43 -10.06
N LYS A 145 3.30 16.02 -10.56
CA LYS A 145 4.23 16.93 -11.24
C LYS A 145 3.62 17.57 -12.48
N TRP A 146 2.90 16.80 -13.28
CA TRP A 146 2.25 17.31 -14.49
C TRP A 146 1.09 18.25 -14.17
N CYS A 147 0.24 17.91 -13.19
CA CYS A 147 -0.86 18.76 -12.76
C CYS A 147 -0.37 20.03 -12.06
N ARG A 148 0.78 20.01 -11.36
CA ARG A 148 1.40 21.21 -10.75
C ARG A 148 1.79 22.25 -11.80
N LEU A 149 2.12 21.84 -13.03
CA LEU A 149 2.38 22.78 -14.14
C LEU A 149 1.12 23.54 -14.56
N LYS A 150 -0.08 22.98 -14.30
CA LYS A 150 -1.37 23.55 -14.71
C LYS A 150 -2.11 24.26 -13.58
N THR A 151 -1.96 23.81 -12.33
CA THR A 151 -2.77 24.32 -11.21
C THR A 151 -2.04 24.17 -9.88
N GLN A 152 -2.07 25.20 -9.04
CA GLN A 152 -1.46 25.20 -7.69
C GLN A 152 -2.15 24.25 -6.68
N ARG A 153 -3.35 23.75 -7.00
CA ARG A 153 -4.13 22.76 -6.23
C ARG A 153 -4.07 21.35 -6.83
N ALA A 154 -3.00 21.03 -7.54
CA ALA A 154 -2.83 19.75 -8.23
C ALA A 154 -2.93 18.55 -7.28
N ASP A 155 -2.24 18.60 -6.15
CA ASP A 155 -2.08 17.48 -5.23
C ASP A 155 -3.45 16.96 -4.70
N PRO A 156 -4.33 17.79 -4.12
CA PRO A 156 -5.65 17.33 -3.66
C PRO A 156 -6.58 16.92 -4.80
N LEU A 157 -6.46 17.52 -5.99
CA LEU A 157 -7.31 17.17 -7.14
C LEU A 157 -6.96 15.79 -7.70
N VAL A 158 -5.66 15.50 -7.88
CA VAL A 158 -5.17 14.21 -8.37
C VAL A 158 -5.50 13.11 -7.35
N CYS A 159 -5.38 13.39 -6.06
CA CYS A 159 -5.81 12.48 -4.99
C CYS A 159 -7.31 12.18 -5.07
N ALA A 160 -8.17 13.20 -5.19
CA ALA A 160 -9.62 13.02 -5.27
C ALA A 160 -10.03 12.17 -6.49
N VAL A 161 -9.46 12.44 -7.66
CA VAL A 161 -9.71 11.67 -8.88
C VAL A 161 -9.19 10.23 -8.75
N GLY A 162 -8.01 10.04 -8.15
CA GLY A 162 -7.45 8.73 -7.85
C GLY A 162 -8.35 7.91 -6.94
N MET A 163 -8.86 8.50 -5.86
CA MET A 163 -9.76 7.84 -4.91
C MET A 163 -11.10 7.47 -5.52
N LEU A 164 -11.73 8.41 -6.24
CA LEU A 164 -13.01 8.17 -6.91
C LEU A 164 -12.86 7.08 -7.97
N GLY A 165 -11.81 7.15 -8.79
CA GLY A 165 -11.49 6.12 -9.77
C GLY A 165 -11.28 4.76 -9.11
N SER A 166 -10.45 4.70 -8.06
CA SER A 166 -10.20 3.46 -7.31
C SER A 166 -11.49 2.86 -6.76
N ALA A 167 -12.36 3.66 -6.13
CA ALA A 167 -13.63 3.18 -5.60
C ALA A 167 -14.54 2.60 -6.69
N ILE A 168 -14.64 3.25 -7.85
CA ILE A 168 -15.42 2.74 -9.00
C ILE A 168 -14.87 1.40 -9.46
N PHE A 169 -13.55 1.30 -9.68
CA PHE A 169 -12.94 0.05 -10.14
C PHE A 169 -13.06 -1.07 -9.11
N ILE A 170 -12.95 -0.77 -7.81
CA ILE A 170 -13.16 -1.76 -6.75
C ILE A 170 -14.61 -2.28 -6.76
N CYS A 171 -15.60 -1.41 -6.92
CA CYS A 171 -17.00 -1.84 -7.07
C CYS A 171 -17.19 -2.72 -8.31
N LEU A 172 -16.53 -2.39 -9.42
CA LEU A 172 -16.57 -3.18 -10.65
C LEU A 172 -15.96 -4.58 -10.48
N ILE A 173 -15.03 -4.80 -9.55
CA ILE A 173 -14.49 -6.14 -9.24
C ILE A 173 -15.64 -7.10 -8.89
N PHE A 174 -16.58 -6.68 -8.04
CA PHE A 174 -17.67 -7.55 -7.58
C PHE A 174 -18.60 -7.97 -8.72
N VAL A 175 -18.82 -7.08 -9.69
CA VAL A 175 -19.64 -7.34 -10.88
C VAL A 175 -18.87 -8.19 -11.88
N ALA A 176 -17.62 -7.79 -12.18
CA ALA A 176 -16.76 -8.48 -13.13
C ALA A 176 -16.45 -9.90 -12.69
N ALA A 177 -16.22 -10.14 -11.39
CA ALA A 177 -15.93 -11.47 -10.86
C ALA A 177 -17.06 -12.49 -11.08
N LYS A 178 -18.31 -12.05 -11.32
CA LYS A 178 -19.42 -12.94 -11.68
C LYS A 178 -19.42 -13.35 -13.15
N SER A 179 -18.87 -12.51 -14.03
CA SER A 179 -18.91 -12.72 -15.50
C SER A 179 -17.56 -13.20 -16.05
N SER A 180 -16.44 -12.63 -15.60
CA SER A 180 -15.09 -12.95 -16.05
C SER A 180 -14.02 -12.68 -14.98
N ILE A 181 -13.25 -13.71 -14.64
CA ILE A 181 -12.12 -13.62 -13.70
C ILE A 181 -11.03 -12.68 -14.23
N ILE A 182 -10.77 -12.73 -15.54
CA ILE A 182 -9.76 -11.88 -16.20
C ILE A 182 -10.16 -10.41 -16.07
N GLY A 183 -11.45 -10.09 -16.28
CA GLY A 183 -11.98 -8.75 -16.09
C GLY A 183 -11.84 -8.26 -14.64
N ALA A 184 -12.04 -9.14 -13.66
CA ALA A 184 -11.83 -8.82 -12.25
C ALA A 184 -10.34 -8.49 -11.95
N TYR A 185 -9.39 -9.25 -12.50
CA TYR A 185 -7.96 -8.96 -12.33
C TYR A 185 -7.54 -7.62 -12.95
N ILE A 186 -8.08 -7.26 -14.12
CA ILE A 186 -7.82 -5.94 -14.74
C ILE A 186 -8.38 -4.82 -13.86
N CYS A 187 -9.59 -4.99 -13.32
CA CYS A 187 -10.19 -4.00 -12.41
C CYS A 187 -9.39 -3.88 -11.11
N ILE A 188 -8.91 -4.99 -10.56
CA ILE A 188 -7.99 -5.00 -9.40
C ILE A 188 -6.73 -4.21 -9.74
N PHE A 189 -6.10 -4.50 -10.88
CA PHE A 189 -4.86 -3.85 -11.30
C PHE A 189 -5.01 -2.32 -11.35
N VAL A 190 -6.05 -1.84 -12.04
CA VAL A 190 -6.30 -0.40 -12.17
C VAL A 190 -6.71 0.22 -10.83
N GLY A 191 -7.61 -0.43 -10.09
CA GLY A 191 -8.09 0.04 -8.80
C GLY A 191 -6.99 0.15 -7.75
N GLU A 192 -6.10 -0.84 -7.67
CA GLU A 192 -4.93 -0.83 -6.79
C GLU A 192 -3.89 0.21 -7.21
N THR A 193 -3.61 0.35 -8.51
CA THR A 193 -2.65 1.35 -9.00
C THR A 193 -3.09 2.77 -8.64
N LEU A 194 -4.39 3.06 -8.82
CA LEU A 194 -5.00 4.34 -8.41
C LEU A 194 -5.06 4.53 -6.90
N LEU A 195 -5.13 3.44 -6.13
CA LEU A 195 -5.09 3.51 -4.67
C LEU A 195 -3.66 3.81 -4.19
N PHE A 196 -2.67 3.14 -4.77
CA PHE A 196 -1.26 3.27 -4.42
C PHE A 196 -0.63 4.62 -4.81
N SER A 197 -1.16 5.29 -5.84
CA SER A 197 -0.71 6.64 -6.21
C SER A 197 -0.89 7.67 -5.09
N ASN A 198 -1.88 7.49 -4.22
CA ASN A 198 -2.17 8.43 -3.14
C ASN A 198 -1.10 8.46 -2.04
N TRP A 199 -0.26 7.43 -1.94
CA TRP A 199 0.86 7.39 -0.99
C TRP A 199 1.93 8.40 -1.37
N ALA A 200 2.24 8.52 -2.67
CA ALA A 200 3.16 9.54 -3.16
C ALA A 200 2.61 10.96 -2.92
N ILE A 201 1.32 11.16 -3.20
CA ILE A 201 0.66 12.47 -3.07
C ILE A 201 0.59 12.91 -1.61
N THR A 202 0.28 11.99 -0.68
CA THR A 202 0.21 12.31 0.75
C THR A 202 1.57 12.74 1.30
N ALA A 203 2.66 12.11 0.85
CA ALA A 203 4.01 12.51 1.23
C ALA A 203 4.33 13.94 0.79
N ASP A 204 3.96 14.32 -0.44
CA ASP A 204 4.14 15.68 -0.98
C ASP A 204 3.23 16.73 -0.32
N ILE A 205 2.09 16.34 0.26
CA ILE A 205 1.20 17.26 0.99
C ILE A 205 1.74 17.57 2.40
N LEU A 206 2.48 16.63 3.01
CA LEU A 206 2.96 16.71 4.39
C LEU A 206 4.39 17.26 4.52
N MET A 207 5.22 17.16 3.47
CA MET A 207 6.58 17.70 3.41
C MET A 207 6.62 19.09 2.79
#